data_AF-C7BVW5-F1
#
_entry.id   AF-C7BVW5-F1
#
_cell.length_a   1.000
_cell.length_b   1.000
_cell.length_c   1.000
_cell.angle_alpha   90.00
_cell.angle_beta   90.00
_cell.angle_gamma   90.00
#
_symmetry.space_group_name_H-M   'P 1'
#
loop_
_entity.id
_entity.type
_entity.pdbx_description
1 polymer ?
#
loop_
_entity_poly.entity_id
_entity_poly.type
_entity_poly.pdbx_seq_one_letter_code
_entity_poly.pdbx_strand_id
1 'polypeptide(L)'
;ATDGVLREIAQTERGDSYLRCLNRLYFIICRVERSAGIDLPKRCLGEITTCRTIWKRLSSFMDGSDEEDKCYESSGQHCSICCQPVSNAVYFGGQTYHSECANLWVNDVNSMLPNMHLLS
;
A
#
# COMPACT_ATOMS: atom_id res chain seq x y z
N ALA A 1 0.96 -8.63 -25.83
CA ALA A 1 2.39 -8.34 -26.06
C ALA A 1 3.21 -9.52 -25.59
N THR A 2 4.23 -9.91 -26.34
CA THR A 2 5.23 -10.88 -25.90
C THR A 2 6.12 -10.26 -24.82
N ASP A 3 6.70 -11.08 -23.94
CA ASP A 3 7.53 -10.56 -22.84
C ASP A 3 8.80 -9.84 -23.33
N GLY A 4 9.26 -10.13 -24.56
CA GLY A 4 10.34 -9.38 -25.20
C GLY A 4 9.97 -7.92 -25.49
N VAL A 5 8.77 -7.67 -26.00
CA VAL A 5 8.26 -6.31 -26.26
C VAL A 5 8.05 -5.56 -24.93
N LEU A 6 7.60 -6.25 -23.88
CA LEU A 6 7.43 -5.63 -22.56
C LEU A 6 8.76 -5.21 -21.93
N ARG A 7 9.84 -5.99 -22.09
CA ARG A 7 11.19 -5.59 -21.65
C ARG A 7 11.69 -4.35 -22.38
N GLU A 8 11.51 -4.31 -23.69
CA GLU A 8 11.95 -3.16 -24.50
C GLU A 8 11.22 -1.89 -24.05
N ILE A 9 9.90 -1.97 -23.86
CA ILE A 9 9.11 -0.84 -23.35
C ILE A 9 9.57 -0.44 -21.95
N ALA A 10 9.79 -1.40 -21.05
CA ALA A 10 10.23 -1.15 -19.67
C ALA A 10 11.57 -0.40 -19.59
N GLN A 11 12.46 -0.58 -20.57
CA GLN A 11 13.73 0.12 -20.66
C GLN A 11 13.62 1.56 -21.17
N THR A 12 12.46 1.94 -21.74
CA THR A 12 12.21 3.35 -22.09
C THR A 12 11.84 4.16 -20.86
N GLU A 13 12.22 5.43 -20.80
CA GLU A 13 11.85 6.34 -19.70
C GLU A 13 10.34 6.38 -19.44
N ARG A 14 9.55 6.41 -20.52
CA ARG A 14 8.08 6.43 -20.45
C ARG A 14 7.52 5.11 -19.91
N GLY A 15 8.08 3.98 -20.34
CA GLY A 15 7.65 2.66 -19.89
C GLY A 15 8.03 2.39 -18.43
N ASP A 16 9.25 2.73 -18.03
CA ASP A 16 9.70 2.67 -16.63
C ASP A 16 8.81 3.53 -15.73
N SER A 17 8.56 4.79 -16.10
CA SER A 17 7.68 5.70 -15.36
C SER A 17 6.27 5.12 -15.21
N TYR A 18 5.72 4.53 -16.28
CA TYR A 18 4.41 3.89 -16.26
C TYR A 18 4.38 2.68 -15.32
N LEU A 19 5.39 1.80 -15.38
CA LEU A 19 5.50 0.63 -14.50
C LEU A 19 5.64 1.04 -13.03
N ARG A 20 6.43 2.08 -12.72
CA ARG A 20 6.53 2.64 -11.36
C ARG A 20 5.20 3.20 -10.86
N CYS A 21 4.40 3.82 -11.71
CA CYS A 21 3.05 4.27 -11.33
C CYS A 21 2.14 3.09 -11.01
N LEU A 22 2.20 2.02 -11.82
CA LEU A 22 1.46 0.79 -11.54
C LEU A 22 1.93 0.11 -10.24
N ASN A 23 3.22 0.19 -9.92
CA ASN A 23 3.78 -0.29 -8.64
C ASN A 23 3.13 0.41 -7.45
N ARG A 24 3.13 1.75 -7.47
CA ARG A 24 2.52 2.56 -6.42
C ARG A 24 1.04 2.25 -6.27
N LEU A 25 0.31 2.09 -7.38
CA LEU A 25 -1.10 1.72 -7.35
C LEU A 25 -1.32 0.35 -6.71
N TYR A 26 -0.48 -0.63 -7.03
CA TYR A 26 -0.54 -1.95 -6.41
C TYR A 26 -0.35 -1.87 -4.88
N PHE A 27 0.62 -1.10 -4.40
CA PHE A 27 0.82 -0.95 -2.96
C PHE A 27 -0.32 -0.20 -2.25
N ILE A 28 -0.99 0.74 -2.93
CA ILE A 28 -2.22 1.34 -2.41
C ILE A 28 -3.30 0.26 -2.24
N ILE A 29 -3.47 -0.64 -3.21
CA ILE A 29 -4.43 -1.75 -3.11
C ILE A 29 -4.10 -2.66 -1.93
N CYS A 30 -2.82 -3.02 -1.74
CA CYS A 30 -2.38 -3.82 -0.58
C CYS A 30 -2.65 -3.13 0.76
N ARG A 31 -2.54 -1.81 0.83
CA ARG A 31 -2.89 -1.04 2.04
C ARG A 31 -4.39 -1.04 2.30
N VAL A 32 -5.21 -0.88 1.26
CA VAL A 32 -6.68 -0.96 1.38
C VAL A 32 -7.10 -2.36 1.84
N GLU A 33 -6.54 -3.42 1.26
CA GLU A 33 -6.79 -4.80 1.67
C GLU A 33 -6.47 -5.03 3.15
N ARG A 34 -5.28 -4.59 3.61
CA ARG A 34 -4.89 -4.70 5.03
C ARG A 34 -5.77 -3.87 5.96
N SER A 35 -6.07 -2.63 5.59
CA SER A 35 -6.86 -1.71 6.41
C SER A 35 -8.31 -2.20 6.56
N ALA A 36 -8.90 -2.76 5.50
CA ALA A 36 -10.25 -3.29 5.54
C ALA A 36 -10.34 -4.60 6.33
N GLY A 37 -9.30 -5.45 6.29
CA GLY A 37 -9.26 -6.69 7.04
C GLY A 37 -10.50 -7.57 6.79
N ILE A 38 -11.22 -7.91 7.86
CA ILE A 38 -12.45 -8.73 7.80
C ILE A 38 -13.64 -8.01 7.16
N ASP A 39 -13.62 -6.67 7.12
CA ASP A 39 -14.70 -5.84 6.58
C ASP A 39 -14.60 -5.65 5.05
N LEU A 40 -13.55 -6.21 4.43
CA LEU A 40 -13.36 -6.14 2.99
C LEU A 40 -14.53 -6.81 2.24
N PRO A 41 -15.26 -6.09 1.37
CA PRO A 41 -16.39 -6.68 0.65
C PRO A 41 -15.94 -7.85 -0.24
N LYS A 42 -16.64 -8.99 -0.16
CA LYS A 42 -16.31 -10.20 -0.94
C LYS A 42 -16.19 -9.95 -2.46
N ARG A 43 -16.96 -8.99 -3.00
CA ARG A 43 -16.88 -8.57 -4.41
C ARG A 43 -15.50 -8.03 -4.80
N CYS A 44 -14.80 -7.39 -3.88
CA CYS A 44 -13.47 -6.80 -4.10
C CYS A 44 -12.37 -7.85 -4.12
N LEU A 45 -12.58 -9.04 -3.54
CA LEU A 45 -11.56 -10.10 -3.49
C LEU A 45 -11.12 -10.56 -4.89
N GLY A 46 -12.05 -10.65 -5.84
CA GLY A 46 -11.74 -11.01 -7.22
C GLY A 46 -10.89 -9.94 -7.92
N GLU A 47 -11.22 -8.67 -7.71
CA GLU A 47 -10.47 -7.52 -8.26
C GLU A 47 -9.06 -7.43 -7.68
N ILE A 48 -8.92 -7.61 -6.36
CA ILE A 48 -7.62 -7.63 -5.67
C ILE A 48 -6.76 -8.81 -6.17
N THR A 49 -7.35 -10.00 -6.30
CA THR A 49 -6.66 -11.18 -6.85
C THR A 49 -6.17 -10.94 -8.29
N THR A 50 -6.99 -10.27 -9.10
CA THR A 50 -6.64 -9.86 -10.47
C THR A 50 -5.46 -8.91 -10.45
N CYS A 51 -5.49 -7.88 -9.60
CA CYS A 51 -4.40 -6.92 -9.44
C CYS A 51 -3.09 -7.61 -9.01
N ARG A 52 -3.15 -8.55 -8.06
CA ARG A 52 -1.99 -9.34 -7.60
C ARG A 52 -1.39 -10.19 -8.71
N THR A 53 -2.22 -10.78 -9.56
CA THR A 53 -1.76 -11.58 -10.70
C THR A 53 -1.08 -10.73 -11.76
N ILE A 54 -1.67 -9.58 -12.09
CA ILE A 54 -1.08 -8.61 -13.03
C ILE A 54 0.26 -8.10 -12.46
N TRP A 55 0.28 -7.74 -11.18
CA TRP A 55 1.46 -7.25 -10.50
C TRP A 55 2.61 -8.25 -10.55
N LYS A 56 2.36 -9.51 -10.18
CA LYS A 56 3.38 -10.58 -10.20
C LYS A 56 4.01 -10.78 -11.57
N ARG A 57 3.25 -10.55 -12.65
CA ARG A 57 3.80 -10.57 -14.01
C ARG A 57 4.65 -9.33 -14.27
N LEU A 58 4.15 -8.14 -13.93
CA LEU A 58 4.78 -6.87 -14.23
C LEU A 58 6.03 -6.58 -13.40
N SER A 59 6.08 -7.04 -12.15
CA SER A 59 7.21 -6.81 -11.25
C SER A 59 8.53 -7.37 -11.80
N SER A 60 8.47 -8.44 -12.59
CA SER A 60 9.64 -9.04 -13.24
C SER A 60 10.35 -8.12 -14.25
N PHE A 61 9.71 -7.02 -14.66
CA PHE A 61 10.28 -6.03 -15.57
C PHE A 61 10.84 -4.80 -14.87
N MET A 62 10.72 -4.71 -13.55
CA MET A 62 11.19 -3.57 -12.77
C MET A 62 12.38 -3.97 -11.91
N ASP A 63 13.34 -3.07 -11.77
CA ASP A 63 14.48 -3.24 -10.87
C ASP A 63 14.22 -2.47 -9.56
N GLY A 64 14.52 -3.08 -8.40
CA GLY A 64 14.29 -2.45 -7.08
C GLY A 64 12.82 -2.25 -6.68
N SER A 65 11.89 -3.07 -7.19
CA SER A 65 10.43 -2.93 -7.03
C SER A 65 9.89 -2.99 -5.61
N ASP A 66 10.67 -3.56 -4.68
CA ASP A 66 10.17 -4.03 -3.39
C ASP A 66 10.21 -2.96 -2.30
N GLU A 67 10.67 -1.75 -2.59
CA GLU A 67 11.02 -0.73 -1.58
C GLU A 67 9.83 -0.19 -0.77
N GLU A 68 8.59 -0.19 -1.30
CA GLU A 68 7.44 0.47 -0.64
C GLU A 68 6.63 -0.42 0.33
N ASP A 69 6.69 -1.75 0.22
CA ASP A 69 5.92 -2.67 1.08
C ASP A 69 6.79 -3.76 1.71
N LYS A 70 8.04 -3.40 2.05
CA LYS A 70 8.78 -4.14 3.07
C LYS A 70 8.11 -3.85 4.42
N CYS A 71 6.93 -4.44 4.61
CA CYS A 71 6.36 -4.71 5.91
C CYS A 71 7.30 -5.72 6.58
N TYR A 72 8.50 -5.27 6.97
CA TYR A 72 9.36 -6.05 7.83
C TYR A 72 8.48 -6.42 9.01
N GLU A 73 8.49 -7.70 9.38
CA GLU A 73 8.05 -8.22 10.69
C GLU A 73 8.91 -7.62 11.83
N SER A 74 9.40 -6.39 11.67
CA SER A 74 9.97 -5.61 12.72
C SER A 74 8.84 -5.34 13.70
N SER A 75 9.07 -5.71 14.94
CA SER A 75 8.28 -5.42 16.14
C SER A 75 8.04 -3.92 16.41
N GLY A 76 8.20 -3.06 15.40
CA GLY A 76 7.94 -1.64 15.45
C GLY A 76 6.45 -1.31 15.38
N GLN A 77 6.13 -0.10 15.81
CA GLN A 77 4.77 0.41 15.78
C GLN A 77 4.33 0.68 14.33
N HIS A 78 3.09 0.32 14.03
CA HIS A 78 2.48 0.52 12.72
C HIS A 78 1.43 1.61 12.81
N CYS A 79 1.25 2.37 11.72
CA CYS A 79 0.22 3.39 11.66
C CYS A 79 -1.16 2.74 11.55
N SER A 80 -2.10 3.10 12.43
CA SER A 80 -3.44 2.52 12.45
C SER A 80 -4.36 3.00 11.31
N ILE A 81 -3.88 3.89 10.43
CA ILE A 81 -4.59 4.33 9.22
C ILE A 81 -4.06 3.60 7.99
N CYS A 82 -2.74 3.61 7.76
CA CYS A 82 -2.15 3.09 6.53
C CYS A 82 -1.50 1.70 6.69
N CYS A 83 -1.40 1.21 7.93
CA CYS A 83 -0.80 -0.06 8.32
C CYS A 83 0.69 -0.23 7.95
N GLN A 84 1.40 0.88 7.73
CA GLN A 84 2.84 0.88 7.44
C GLN A 84 3.65 1.19 8.71
N PRO A 85 4.92 0.72 8.80
CA PRO A 85 5.81 1.03 9.91
C PRO A 85 5.99 2.54 10.10
N VAL A 86 6.09 3.00 11.36
CA VAL A 86 6.25 4.41 11.71
C VAL A 86 7.60 4.65 12.36
N SER A 87 8.31 5.69 11.93
CA SER A 87 9.55 6.16 12.56
C SER A 87 9.31 7.35 13.50
N ASN A 88 8.47 8.32 13.08
CA ASN A 88 8.10 9.51 13.85
C ASN A 88 6.58 9.53 14.11
N ALA A 89 6.18 8.83 15.18
CA ALA A 89 4.79 8.54 15.48
C ALA A 89 4.06 9.67 16.22
N VAL A 90 2.79 9.87 15.85
CA VAL A 90 1.78 10.57 16.66
C VAL A 90 1.00 9.52 17.44
N TYR A 91 0.81 9.75 18.74
CA TYR A 91 0.05 8.86 19.61
C TYR A 91 -1.28 9.47 20.00
N PHE A 92 -2.37 8.73 19.80
CA PHE A 92 -3.71 9.15 20.21
C PHE A 92 -4.56 7.91 20.49
N GLY A 93 -5.31 7.90 21.60
CA GLY A 93 -6.23 6.79 21.92
C GLY A 93 -5.55 5.42 22.07
N GLY A 94 -4.26 5.36 22.40
CA GLY A 94 -3.51 4.10 22.46
C GLY A 94 -3.09 3.54 21.10
N GLN A 95 -3.32 4.29 20.02
CA GLN A 95 -2.93 3.96 18.65
C GLN A 95 -1.77 4.85 18.19
N THR A 96 -1.07 4.39 17.15
CA THR A 96 0.10 5.05 16.56
C THR A 96 -0.25 5.48 15.13
N TYR A 97 0.17 6.68 14.71
CA TYR A 97 -0.08 7.19 13.36
C TYR A 97 1.16 7.87 12.76
N HIS A 98 1.30 7.84 11.43
CA HIS A 98 2.14 8.83 10.76
C HIS A 98 1.52 10.23 10.93
N SER A 99 2.37 11.25 11.06
CA SER A 99 1.90 12.64 11.16
C SER A 99 1.06 13.03 9.95
N GLU A 100 1.47 12.59 8.76
CA GLU A 100 0.80 12.85 7.48
C GLU A 100 -0.55 12.13 7.41
N CYS A 101 -0.62 10.88 7.85
CA CYS A 101 -1.86 10.12 7.89
C CYS A 101 -2.84 10.72 8.90
N ALA A 102 -2.36 11.13 10.08
CA ALA A 102 -3.17 11.79 11.07
C ALA A 102 -3.68 13.15 10.56
N ASN A 103 -2.84 13.94 9.91
CA ASN A 103 -3.20 15.25 9.37
C ASN A 103 -4.23 15.13 8.25
N LEU A 104 -4.03 14.22 7.29
CA LEU A 104 -5.00 13.93 6.23
C LEU A 104 -6.34 13.52 6.83
N TRP A 105 -6.34 12.63 7.82
CA TRP A 105 -7.56 12.19 8.47
C TRP A 105 -8.29 13.35 9.15
N VAL A 106 -7.60 14.10 10.02
CA VAL A 106 -8.20 15.17 10.82
C VAL A 106 -8.74 16.32 9.95
N ASN A 107 -8.01 16.70 8.89
CA ASN A 107 -8.39 17.86 8.08
C ASN A 107 -9.30 17.51 6.90
N ASP A 108 -9.14 16.32 6.30
CA ASP A 108 -9.80 15.99 5.03
C ASP A 108 -10.81 14.83 5.14
N VAL A 109 -10.87 14.11 6.27
CA VAL A 109 -11.77 12.94 6.43
C VAL A 109 -12.72 13.09 7.63
N ASN A 110 -12.18 13.22 8.83
CA ASN A 110 -12.93 13.35 10.08
C ASN A 110 -12.09 14.06 11.13
N SER A 111 -12.65 15.06 11.80
CA SER A 111 -11.97 15.89 12.80
C SER A 111 -11.45 15.13 14.04
N MET A 112 -11.78 13.85 14.20
CA MET A 112 -11.27 12.97 15.26
C MET A 112 -10.58 11.75 14.66
N LEU A 113 -9.37 11.45 15.16
CA LEU A 113 -8.63 10.25 14.77
C LEU A 113 -9.37 8.97 15.19
N PRO A 114 -9.25 7.89 14.38
CA PRO A 114 -9.97 6.66 14.64
C PRO A 114 -9.37 5.95 15.86
N ASN A 115 -10.09 5.98 16.99
CA ASN A 115 -9.74 5.23 18.19
C ASN A 115 -10.34 3.82 18.11
N MET A 116 -9.85 3.02 17.15
CA MET A 116 -10.22 1.61 17.09
C MET A 116 -9.39 0.88 18.14
N HIS A 117 -10.02 0.38 19.20
CA HIS A 117 -9.41 -0.66 20.01
C HIS A 117 -9.31 -1.89 19.11
N LEU A 118 -8.19 -2.04 18.40
CA LEU A 118 -7.84 -3.28 17.72
C LEU A 118 -7.65 -4.32 18.83
N LEU A 119 -8.74 -5.02 19.17
CA LEU A 119 -8.71 -6.17 20.06
C LEU A 119 -7.77 -7.18 19.39
N SER A 120 -6.61 -7.37 20.02
CA SER A 120 -5.60 -8.37 19.71
C SER A 120 -6.17 -9.78 19.71
#